data_AF-A0AAE4IB71-F1
#
_entry.id   AF-A0AAE4IB71-F1
#
_cell.length_a   1.000
_cell.length_b   1.000
_cell.length_c   1.000
_cell.angle_alpha   90.00
_cell.angle_beta   90.00
_cell.angle_gamma   90.00
#
_symmetry.space_group_name_H-M   'P 1'
#
loop_
_entity.id
_entity.type
_entity.pdbx_description
1 polymer ?
#
loop_
_entity_poly.entity_id
_entity_poly.type
_entity_poly.pdbx_seq_one_letter_code
_entity_poly.pdbx_strand_id
1 'polypeptide(L)'
;MSVNSFTKHEPLIFKTGSNIKLIHRAEFCKSIIADGKELITGNESGEIRVPELKDEKVYITFKDDVTDLSYAFFDCTVTSIPENLFANCPKATDFSGTFNGCTALIEIPEQLFANNPEVTSFYDTFYGCRALISIPENLFAKNPNVTDFTYTFSFCKSLKYIQKNLFANNPKVTIFQRTFWKCSALKSIPENLFANNPKVTTFQGTFSACDALAAIPENLFANNPEVTDFIHTFYGCSALTAIPENLFANNPAVTTFDGTFSGCKALTEIPENLFANNPEVISFNATFIICLALTAIPNNLFANNPKVTDFSETFEGCWALKSIPSSLFDNNRKVTSFSETFRGCTSLTGESPYTMIEDQKVHLYERVNYPDHFTEPIVFWDCFYDSTDMRDYIQAPDDWKE
;
A
#
# COMPACT_ATOMS: atom_id res chain seq x y z
N MET A 1 35.14 25.11 -6.23
CA MET A 1 36.29 24.31 -6.70
C MET A 1 35.74 23.27 -7.66
N SER A 2 36.19 23.32 -8.92
CA SER A 2 35.78 22.36 -9.94
C SER A 2 36.33 20.98 -9.59
N VAL A 3 35.49 19.95 -9.76
CA VAL A 3 35.96 18.58 -9.90
C VAL A 3 35.51 18.13 -11.28
N ASN A 4 36.41 18.30 -12.26
CA ASN A 4 36.46 17.40 -13.39
C ASN A 4 36.77 16.01 -12.83
N SER A 5 35.77 15.17 -12.67
CA SER A 5 35.96 13.74 -12.88
C SER A 5 35.26 13.41 -14.17
N PHE A 6 36.02 13.02 -15.20
CA PHE A 6 35.49 12.08 -16.17
C PHE A 6 35.12 10.83 -15.36
N THR A 7 33.88 10.78 -14.87
CA THR A 7 33.32 9.56 -14.31
C THR A 7 33.45 8.53 -15.40
N LYS A 8 34.26 7.51 -15.16
CA LYS A 8 34.38 6.35 -16.04
C LYS A 8 32.96 5.91 -16.37
N HIS A 9 32.60 5.86 -17.65
CA HIS A 9 31.27 5.44 -18.06
C HIS A 9 31.16 3.96 -17.71
N GLU A 10 30.43 3.65 -16.65
CA GLU A 10 30.23 2.27 -16.22
C GLU A 10 29.07 1.68 -17.03
N PRO A 11 29.14 0.38 -17.37
CA PRO A 11 28.12 -0.26 -18.17
C PRO A 11 26.91 -0.65 -17.32
N LEU A 12 25.74 -0.66 -17.94
CA LEU A 12 24.64 -1.52 -17.53
C LEU A 12 25.01 -2.97 -17.84
N ILE A 13 24.59 -3.89 -16.98
CA ILE A 13 24.75 -5.33 -17.21
C ILE A 13 23.38 -5.91 -17.60
N PHE A 14 23.33 -6.61 -18.74
CA PHE A 14 22.14 -7.26 -19.26
C PHE A 14 22.29 -8.78 -19.26
N LYS A 15 21.17 -9.50 -19.20
CA LYS A 15 21.17 -10.89 -19.64
C LYS A 15 21.55 -10.96 -21.14
N THR A 16 22.56 -11.75 -21.46
CA THR A 16 22.93 -12.08 -22.84
C THR A 16 21.92 -13.03 -23.48
N GLY A 17 21.94 -13.12 -24.81
CA GLY A 17 21.04 -13.99 -25.56
C GLY A 17 20.41 -13.30 -26.75
N SER A 18 19.28 -13.84 -27.22
CA SER A 18 18.61 -13.36 -28.43
C SER A 18 17.55 -12.30 -28.15
N ASN A 19 17.38 -11.38 -29.10
CA ASN A 19 16.33 -10.34 -29.08
C ASN A 19 16.31 -9.51 -27.78
N ILE A 20 17.49 -9.08 -27.33
CA ILE A 20 17.63 -8.31 -26.09
C ILE A 20 17.19 -6.87 -26.33
N LYS A 21 16.22 -6.39 -25.55
CA LYS A 21 15.86 -4.98 -25.48
C LYS A 21 16.84 -4.24 -24.58
N LEU A 22 17.56 -3.29 -25.17
CA LEU A 22 18.56 -2.49 -24.48
C LEU A 22 17.94 -1.23 -23.85
N ILE A 23 16.96 -0.66 -24.54
CA ILE A 23 16.22 0.51 -24.08
C ILE A 23 14.83 0.51 -24.73
N HIS A 24 13.83 1.06 -24.04
CA HIS A 24 12.48 1.25 -24.57
C HIS A 24 12.28 2.64 -25.19
N ARG A 25 13.03 3.66 -24.74
CA ARG A 25 12.97 5.04 -25.27
C ARG A 25 14.33 5.57 -25.67
N ALA A 26 14.72 5.32 -26.92
CA ALA A 26 16.00 5.72 -27.50
C ALA A 26 16.14 7.24 -27.67
N GLU A 27 15.04 7.97 -27.75
CA GLU A 27 15.04 9.42 -28.01
C GLU A 27 15.78 10.22 -26.93
N PHE A 28 15.96 9.64 -25.74
CA PHE A 28 16.74 10.21 -24.64
C PHE A 28 18.25 10.03 -24.80
N CYS A 29 18.66 9.08 -25.63
CA CYS A 29 20.04 8.65 -25.70
C CYS A 29 20.84 9.47 -26.70
N LYS A 30 22.05 9.80 -26.29
CA LYS A 30 23.11 10.34 -27.14
C LYS A 30 23.94 9.22 -27.76
N SER A 31 24.14 8.11 -27.03
CA SER A 31 24.95 6.97 -27.45
C SER A 31 24.46 5.70 -26.76
N ILE A 32 24.47 4.60 -27.49
CA ILE A 32 24.22 3.23 -27.01
C ILE A 32 25.29 2.34 -27.64
N ILE A 33 26.24 1.86 -26.82
CA ILE A 33 27.31 0.98 -27.26
C ILE A 33 27.09 -0.42 -26.68
N ALA A 34 26.96 -1.41 -27.55
CA ALA A 34 26.90 -2.82 -27.20
C ALA A 34 27.79 -3.63 -28.14
N ASP A 35 28.39 -4.73 -27.65
CA ASP A 35 29.32 -5.57 -28.43
C ASP A 35 30.44 -4.76 -29.15
N GLY A 36 30.89 -3.67 -28.51
CA GLY A 36 31.92 -2.78 -29.04
C GLY A 36 31.48 -1.89 -30.22
N LYS A 37 30.17 -1.78 -30.49
CA LYS A 37 29.62 -0.98 -31.59
C LYS A 37 28.62 0.04 -31.08
N GLU A 38 28.72 1.26 -31.60
CA GLU A 38 27.69 2.28 -31.47
C GLU A 38 26.46 1.86 -32.29
N LEU A 39 25.29 1.86 -31.65
CA LEU A 39 24.03 1.39 -32.22
C LEU A 39 23.13 2.52 -32.71
N ILE A 40 23.38 3.76 -32.26
CA ILE A 40 22.54 4.91 -32.56
C ILE A 40 23.37 6.13 -32.98
N THR A 41 22.72 7.06 -33.65
CA THR A 41 23.29 8.36 -34.06
C THR A 41 22.79 9.51 -33.18
N GLY A 42 21.85 9.25 -32.27
CA GLY A 42 21.24 10.20 -31.35
C GLY A 42 19.90 10.77 -31.83
N ASN A 43 19.38 10.29 -32.97
CA ASN A 43 18.10 10.72 -33.57
C ASN A 43 17.01 9.64 -33.53
N GLU A 44 17.37 8.45 -33.06
CA GLU A 44 16.51 7.28 -32.94
C GLU A 44 15.46 7.49 -31.85
N SER A 45 14.32 6.80 -31.98
CA SER A 45 13.23 6.84 -31.01
C SER A 45 12.64 5.45 -30.81
N GLY A 46 11.98 5.24 -29.67
CA GLY A 46 11.37 3.97 -29.32
C GLY A 46 12.38 2.90 -28.92
N GLU A 47 12.00 1.62 -29.08
CA GLU A 47 12.80 0.51 -28.56
C GLU A 47 14.05 0.23 -29.41
N ILE A 48 15.21 0.06 -28.76
CA ILE A 48 16.41 -0.50 -29.40
C ILE A 48 16.60 -1.93 -28.91
N ARG A 49 16.66 -2.85 -29.87
CA ARG A 49 16.89 -4.27 -29.66
C ARG A 49 18.09 -4.74 -30.45
N VAL A 50 18.84 -5.67 -29.87
CA VAL A 50 19.88 -6.41 -30.60
C VAL A 50 19.43 -7.85 -30.85
N PRO A 51 19.60 -8.39 -32.08
CA PRO A 51 19.21 -9.76 -32.39
C PRO A 51 19.92 -10.79 -31.52
N GLU A 52 21.16 -10.51 -31.14
CA GLU A 52 21.98 -11.29 -30.22
C GLU A 52 22.89 -10.31 -29.46
N LEU A 53 22.93 -10.43 -28.13
CA LEU A 53 23.88 -9.69 -27.27
C LEU A 53 24.94 -10.68 -26.76
N LYS A 54 26.21 -10.44 -27.09
CA LYS A 54 27.31 -11.36 -26.76
C LYS A 54 28.05 -10.96 -25.50
N ASP A 55 28.32 -9.67 -25.34
CA ASP A 55 28.84 -9.06 -24.12
C ASP A 55 27.67 -8.50 -23.31
N GLU A 56 27.60 -8.85 -22.03
CA GLU A 56 26.56 -8.36 -21.12
C GLU A 56 26.64 -6.85 -20.87
N LYS A 57 27.79 -6.22 -21.18
CA LYS A 57 28.05 -4.80 -20.92
C LYS A 57 27.50 -3.92 -22.03
N VAL A 58 26.63 -3.00 -21.63
CA VAL A 58 26.03 -2.00 -22.52
C VAL A 58 26.24 -0.62 -21.92
N TYR A 59 26.81 0.29 -22.70
CA TYR A 59 27.07 1.66 -22.28
C TYR A 59 26.02 2.57 -22.90
N ILE A 60 25.26 3.28 -22.06
CA ILE A 60 24.22 4.21 -22.50
C ILE A 60 24.48 5.58 -21.92
N THR A 61 24.63 6.58 -22.78
CA THR A 61 24.74 7.98 -22.40
C THR A 61 23.46 8.72 -22.79
N PHE A 62 22.84 9.43 -21.86
CA PHE A 62 21.69 10.28 -22.12
C PHE A 62 22.09 11.65 -22.70
N LYS A 63 21.16 12.35 -23.34
CA LYS A 63 21.32 13.75 -23.77
C LYS A 63 21.34 14.68 -22.55
N ASP A 64 22.03 15.81 -22.65
CA ASP A 64 22.30 16.72 -21.51
C ASP A 64 21.07 17.52 -21.05
N ASP A 65 20.01 17.58 -21.87
CA ASP A 65 18.79 18.36 -21.65
C ASP A 65 17.56 17.49 -21.31
N VAL A 66 17.74 16.20 -21.05
CA VAL A 66 16.63 15.29 -20.70
C VAL A 66 16.00 15.71 -19.37
N THR A 67 14.70 15.99 -19.41
CA THR A 67 13.88 16.30 -18.23
C THR A 67 12.97 15.15 -17.82
N ASP A 68 12.73 14.19 -18.70
CA ASP A 68 11.84 13.05 -18.49
C ASP A 68 12.58 11.78 -18.91
N LEU A 69 12.77 10.85 -17.97
CA LEU A 69 13.38 9.53 -18.16
C LEU A 69 12.36 8.41 -17.94
N SER A 70 11.07 8.74 -17.99
CA SER A 70 10.00 7.78 -17.82
C SER A 70 10.11 6.66 -18.85
N TYR A 71 9.90 5.43 -18.38
CA TYR A 71 9.91 4.22 -19.17
C TYR A 71 11.21 3.95 -19.96
N ALA A 72 12.34 4.62 -19.66
CA ALA A 72 13.56 4.46 -20.45
C ALA A 72 13.99 2.99 -20.57
N PHE A 73 13.96 2.22 -19.48
CA PHE A 73 14.31 0.78 -19.45
C PHE A 73 13.10 -0.13 -19.24
N PHE A 74 11.89 0.31 -19.59
CA PHE A 74 10.68 -0.50 -19.45
C PHE A 74 10.85 -1.90 -20.06
N ASP A 75 10.57 -2.95 -19.29
CA ASP A 75 10.71 -4.37 -19.66
C ASP A 75 12.11 -4.76 -20.21
N CYS A 76 13.17 -4.08 -19.79
CA CYS A 76 14.55 -4.45 -20.15
C CYS A 76 15.09 -5.57 -19.25
N THR A 77 16.03 -6.36 -19.77
CA THR A 77 16.63 -7.50 -19.05
C THR A 77 17.89 -7.14 -18.25
N VAL A 78 17.94 -5.90 -17.76
CA VAL A 78 19.04 -5.39 -16.92
C VAL A 78 19.11 -6.19 -15.62
N THR A 79 20.31 -6.62 -15.25
CA THR A 79 20.63 -7.33 -14.01
C THR A 79 21.37 -6.44 -13.01
N SER A 80 22.16 -5.48 -13.49
CA SER A 80 22.91 -4.52 -12.68
C SER A 80 22.92 -3.14 -13.32
N ILE A 81 22.79 -2.11 -12.48
CA ILE A 81 22.78 -0.70 -12.87
C ILE A 81 24.02 -0.02 -12.27
N PRO A 82 24.75 0.81 -13.02
CA PRO A 82 25.86 1.59 -12.46
C PRO A 82 25.34 2.83 -11.68
N GLU A 83 26.05 3.22 -10.63
CA GLU A 83 25.69 4.36 -9.76
C GLU A 83 25.54 5.68 -10.52
N ASN A 84 26.33 5.89 -11.57
CA ASN A 84 26.40 7.14 -12.32
C ASN A 84 25.51 7.18 -13.57
N LEU A 85 24.56 6.24 -13.73
CA LEU A 85 23.74 6.14 -14.94
C LEU A 85 23.01 7.46 -15.30
N PHE A 86 22.52 8.19 -14.30
CA PHE A 86 21.78 9.44 -14.50
C PHE A 86 22.58 10.70 -14.10
N ALA A 87 23.90 10.58 -13.94
CA ALA A 87 24.76 11.66 -13.44
C ALA A 87 24.76 12.90 -14.35
N ASN A 88 24.49 12.74 -15.65
CA ASN A 88 24.44 13.84 -16.62
C ASN A 88 23.02 14.40 -16.86
N CYS A 89 22.03 13.99 -16.07
CA CYS A 89 20.63 14.41 -16.21
C CYS A 89 20.15 15.29 -15.03
N PRO A 90 20.83 16.40 -14.67
CA PRO A 90 20.49 17.17 -13.47
C PRO A 90 19.13 17.87 -13.53
N LYS A 91 18.54 17.98 -14.72
CA LYS A 91 17.22 18.57 -14.96
C LYS A 91 16.09 17.54 -15.02
N ALA A 92 16.39 16.26 -14.80
CA ALA A 92 15.38 15.21 -14.79
C ALA A 92 14.38 15.46 -13.65
N THR A 93 13.10 15.56 -14.00
CA THR A 93 11.99 15.73 -13.07
C THR A 93 11.19 14.44 -12.90
N ASP A 94 11.28 13.51 -13.85
CA ASP A 94 10.41 12.33 -13.89
C ASP A 94 11.20 11.03 -14.19
N PHE A 95 11.07 10.04 -13.30
CA PHE A 95 11.61 8.68 -13.44
C PHE A 95 10.51 7.61 -13.47
N SER A 96 9.31 8.01 -13.92
CA SER A 96 8.14 7.14 -13.87
C SER A 96 8.35 5.88 -14.71
N GLY A 97 8.24 4.69 -14.11
CA GLY A 97 8.39 3.42 -14.81
C GLY A 97 9.76 3.17 -15.44
N THR A 98 10.80 3.93 -15.09
CA THR A 98 12.13 3.84 -15.74
C THR A 98 12.67 2.41 -15.78
N PHE A 99 12.54 1.63 -14.71
CA PHE A 99 12.93 0.21 -14.64
C PHE A 99 11.73 -0.72 -14.43
N ASN A 100 10.51 -0.27 -14.74
CA ASN A 100 9.33 -1.13 -14.63
C ASN A 100 9.53 -2.36 -15.51
N GLY A 101 9.29 -3.55 -14.93
CA GLY A 101 9.38 -4.80 -15.65
C GLY A 101 10.81 -5.32 -15.80
N CYS A 102 11.81 -4.65 -15.22
CA CYS A 102 13.17 -5.18 -15.10
C CYS A 102 13.23 -6.34 -14.09
N THR A 103 12.59 -7.46 -14.43
CA THR A 103 12.37 -8.63 -13.57
C THR A 103 13.66 -9.32 -13.13
N ALA A 104 14.78 -9.04 -13.82
CA ALA A 104 16.10 -9.60 -13.55
C ALA A 104 16.99 -8.72 -12.66
N LEU A 105 16.56 -7.49 -12.32
CA LEU A 105 17.32 -6.57 -11.49
C LEU A 105 17.36 -7.06 -10.04
N ILE A 106 18.56 -7.28 -9.50
CA ILE A 106 18.76 -7.89 -8.17
C ILE A 106 19.02 -6.84 -7.10
N GLU A 107 19.72 -5.76 -7.46
CA GLU A 107 20.12 -4.68 -6.57
C GLU A 107 20.00 -3.32 -7.26
N ILE A 108 19.87 -2.28 -6.44
CA ILE A 108 19.87 -0.89 -6.89
C ILE A 108 21.12 -0.23 -6.31
N PRO A 109 21.91 0.50 -7.10
CA PRO A 109 23.03 1.28 -6.56
C PRO A 109 22.52 2.44 -5.68
N GLU A 110 23.19 2.70 -4.55
CA GLU A 110 22.74 3.73 -3.59
C GLU A 110 22.71 5.14 -4.20
N GLN A 111 23.67 5.46 -5.07
CA GLN A 111 23.83 6.81 -5.64
C GLN A 111 23.09 7.02 -6.97
N LEU A 112 22.19 6.11 -7.36
CA LEU A 112 21.53 6.12 -8.68
C LEU A 112 20.88 7.47 -9.02
N PHE A 113 20.22 8.10 -8.05
CA PHE A 113 19.49 9.36 -8.21
C PHE A 113 20.18 10.56 -7.55
N ALA A 114 21.46 10.42 -7.17
CA ALA A 114 22.18 11.41 -6.38
C ALA A 114 22.37 12.77 -7.09
N ASN A 115 22.29 12.77 -8.42
CA ASN A 115 22.52 13.95 -9.26
C ASN A 115 21.23 14.54 -9.85
N ASN A 116 20.05 14.10 -9.40
CA ASN A 116 18.75 14.50 -9.97
C ASN A 116 17.90 15.24 -8.91
N PRO A 117 18.29 16.45 -8.48
CA PRO A 117 17.61 17.16 -7.39
C PRO A 117 16.19 17.65 -7.74
N GLU A 118 15.87 17.76 -9.03
CA GLU A 118 14.59 18.28 -9.53
C GLU A 118 13.50 17.21 -9.66
N VAL A 119 13.78 15.95 -9.29
CA VAL A 119 12.81 14.85 -9.40
C VAL A 119 11.60 15.10 -8.51
N THR A 120 10.42 15.00 -9.12
CA THR A 120 9.12 15.11 -8.46
C THR A 120 8.37 13.77 -8.40
N SER A 121 8.66 12.83 -9.30
CA SER A 121 7.96 11.54 -9.38
C SER A 121 8.91 10.35 -9.51
N PHE A 122 8.67 9.33 -8.67
CA PHE A 122 9.19 7.96 -8.81
C PHE A 122 8.05 6.96 -9.04
N TYR A 123 6.97 7.40 -9.69
CA TYR A 123 5.81 6.56 -9.99
C TYR A 123 6.28 5.27 -10.69
N ASP A 124 6.04 4.11 -10.08
CA ASP A 124 6.25 2.80 -10.72
C ASP A 124 7.70 2.50 -11.15
N THR A 125 8.69 3.28 -10.69
CA THR A 125 10.08 3.23 -11.21
C THR A 125 10.70 1.83 -11.18
N PHE A 126 10.50 1.04 -10.13
CA PHE A 126 11.00 -0.34 -9.99
C PHE A 126 9.87 -1.38 -9.94
N TYR A 127 8.70 -1.05 -10.47
CA TYR A 127 7.58 -1.97 -10.48
C TYR A 127 7.92 -3.26 -11.18
N GLY A 128 7.58 -4.38 -10.57
CA GLY A 128 7.82 -5.70 -11.14
C GLY A 128 9.30 -6.07 -11.24
N CYS A 129 10.22 -5.38 -10.56
CA CYS A 129 11.59 -5.85 -10.32
C CYS A 129 11.57 -7.05 -9.36
N ARG A 130 11.08 -8.20 -9.86
CA ARG A 130 10.74 -9.40 -9.08
C ARG A 130 11.95 -10.04 -8.39
N ALA A 131 13.16 -9.83 -8.91
CA ALA A 131 14.41 -10.34 -8.34
C ALA A 131 15.04 -9.40 -7.29
N LEU A 132 14.53 -8.18 -7.12
CA LEU A 132 15.10 -7.19 -6.20
C LEU A 132 14.99 -7.68 -4.75
N ILE A 133 16.12 -7.77 -4.05
CA ILE A 133 16.18 -8.37 -2.69
C ILE A 133 16.13 -7.31 -1.59
N SER A 134 16.72 -6.14 -1.82
CA SER A 134 16.85 -5.04 -0.86
C SER A 134 16.90 -3.69 -1.55
N ILE A 135 16.57 -2.64 -0.81
CA ILE A 135 16.67 -1.24 -1.25
C ILE A 135 17.78 -0.55 -0.45
N PRO A 136 18.68 0.22 -1.08
CA PRO A 136 19.67 1.03 -0.37
C PRO A 136 19.02 2.08 0.53
N GLU A 137 19.65 2.38 1.66
CA GLU A 137 19.08 3.31 2.66
C GLU A 137 18.94 4.74 2.12
N ASN A 138 19.92 5.22 1.35
CA ASN A 138 19.97 6.62 0.89
C ASN A 138 19.54 6.80 -0.58
N LEU A 139 18.82 5.84 -1.16
CA LEU A 139 18.45 5.87 -2.58
C LEU A 139 17.79 7.18 -3.02
N PHE A 140 16.94 7.76 -2.17
CA PHE A 140 16.20 9.00 -2.45
C PHE A 140 16.73 10.23 -1.68
N ALA A 141 17.93 10.15 -1.09
CA ALA A 141 18.45 11.15 -0.16
C ALA A 141 18.71 12.53 -0.81
N LYS A 142 18.81 12.59 -2.14
CA LYS A 142 19.11 13.81 -2.91
C LYS A 142 17.92 14.32 -3.72
N ASN A 143 16.71 13.82 -3.46
CA ASN A 143 15.51 14.15 -4.23
C ASN A 143 14.45 14.85 -3.32
N PRO A 144 14.73 16.06 -2.79
CA PRO A 144 13.85 16.72 -1.82
C PRO A 144 12.51 17.20 -2.42
N ASN A 145 12.40 17.20 -3.75
CA ASN A 145 11.24 17.67 -4.48
C ASN A 145 10.19 16.59 -4.78
N VAL A 146 10.47 15.33 -4.43
CA VAL A 146 9.56 14.21 -4.70
C VAL A 146 8.22 14.40 -3.98
N THR A 147 7.14 14.23 -4.73
CA THR A 147 5.76 14.25 -4.23
C THR A 147 5.09 12.88 -4.31
N ASP A 148 5.57 11.99 -5.19
CA ASP A 148 4.88 10.75 -5.54
C ASP A 148 5.80 9.50 -5.53
N PHE A 149 5.45 8.51 -4.71
CA PHE A 149 6.05 7.17 -4.64
C PHE A 149 5.06 6.05 -5.00
N THR A 150 4.02 6.36 -5.77
CA THR A 150 2.97 5.42 -6.14
C THR A 150 3.57 4.26 -6.93
N TYR A 151 3.30 3.02 -6.52
CA TYR A 151 3.82 1.79 -7.12
C TYR A 151 5.35 1.62 -7.21
N THR A 152 6.19 2.50 -6.64
CA THR A 152 7.64 2.50 -6.91
C THR A 152 8.32 1.13 -6.76
N PHE A 153 7.94 0.32 -5.76
CA PHE A 153 8.46 -1.04 -5.53
C PHE A 153 7.36 -2.12 -5.59
N SER A 154 6.23 -1.82 -6.23
CA SER A 154 5.14 -2.79 -6.39
C SER A 154 5.63 -4.05 -7.12
N PHE A 155 5.13 -5.22 -6.71
CA PHE A 155 5.51 -6.53 -7.24
C PHE A 155 7.02 -6.88 -7.16
N CYS A 156 7.79 -6.23 -6.29
CA CYS A 156 9.14 -6.68 -5.92
C CYS A 156 9.06 -7.92 -5.02
N LYS A 157 8.65 -9.07 -5.60
CA LYS A 157 8.31 -10.31 -4.86
C LYS A 157 9.44 -10.89 -4.02
N SER A 158 10.71 -10.57 -4.33
CA SER A 158 11.88 -11.03 -3.58
C SER A 158 12.36 -10.04 -2.50
N LEU A 159 11.74 -8.86 -2.40
CA LEU A 159 12.13 -7.81 -1.47
C LEU A 159 11.85 -8.26 -0.03
N LYS A 160 12.90 -8.43 0.76
CA LYS A 160 12.80 -8.94 2.14
C LYS A 160 12.84 -7.85 3.21
N TYR A 161 13.53 -6.75 2.92
CA TYR A 161 13.86 -5.71 3.90
C TYR A 161 13.71 -4.31 3.29
N ILE A 162 13.22 -3.38 4.12
CA ILE A 162 13.15 -1.95 3.83
C ILE A 162 13.94 -1.23 4.92
N GLN A 163 14.70 -0.20 4.53
CA GLN A 163 15.52 0.58 5.46
C GLN A 163 14.69 1.66 6.15
N LYS A 164 14.98 1.93 7.42
CA LYS A 164 14.22 2.90 8.23
C LYS A 164 14.24 4.33 7.68
N ASN A 165 15.32 4.73 7.00
CA ASN A 165 15.51 6.10 6.51
C ASN A 165 15.25 6.26 5.01
N LEU A 166 14.62 5.27 4.35
CA LEU A 166 14.43 5.26 2.90
C LEU A 166 13.78 6.55 2.36
N PHE A 167 12.81 7.11 3.10
CA PHE A 167 12.07 8.32 2.71
C PHE A 167 12.40 9.55 3.57
N ALA A 168 13.51 9.50 4.34
CA ALA A 168 13.82 10.52 5.34
C ALA A 168 14.08 11.93 4.78
N ASN A 169 14.44 12.03 3.49
CA ASN A 169 14.82 13.28 2.84
C ASN A 169 13.75 13.79 1.85
N ASN A 170 12.53 13.25 1.89
CA ASN A 170 11.47 13.57 0.94
C ASN A 170 10.26 14.24 1.63
N PRO A 171 10.43 15.44 2.22
CA PRO A 171 9.38 16.09 3.04
C PRO A 171 8.16 16.58 2.25
N LYS A 172 8.22 16.56 0.92
CA LYS A 172 7.14 16.99 0.04
C LYS A 172 6.24 15.84 -0.43
N VAL A 173 6.53 14.60 -0.06
CA VAL A 173 5.73 13.44 -0.46
C VAL A 173 4.31 13.57 0.07
N THR A 174 3.35 13.37 -0.84
CA THR A 174 1.92 13.37 -0.52
C THR A 174 1.30 11.98 -0.67
N ILE A 175 1.91 11.06 -1.43
CA ILE A 175 1.29 9.79 -1.82
C ILE A 175 2.28 8.61 -1.71
N PHE A 176 1.89 7.58 -0.93
CA PHE A 176 2.57 6.27 -0.85
C PHE A 176 1.68 5.12 -1.36
N GLN A 177 0.78 5.42 -2.29
CA GLN A 177 -0.20 4.46 -2.79
C GLN A 177 0.50 3.25 -3.42
N ARG A 178 0.22 2.06 -2.89
CA ARG A 178 0.74 0.78 -3.40
C ARG A 178 2.27 0.72 -3.55
N THR A 179 3.04 1.54 -2.84
CA THR A 179 4.51 1.60 -2.96
C THR A 179 5.17 0.22 -2.80
N PHE A 180 4.69 -0.62 -1.87
CA PHE A 180 5.18 -1.99 -1.64
C PHE A 180 4.13 -3.08 -1.92
N TRP A 181 3.09 -2.77 -2.70
CA TRP A 181 2.03 -3.74 -2.99
C TRP A 181 2.61 -5.02 -3.60
N LYS A 182 2.18 -6.19 -3.10
CA LYS A 182 2.66 -7.52 -3.50
C LYS A 182 4.18 -7.72 -3.36
N CYS A 183 4.82 -7.04 -2.40
CA CYS A 183 6.13 -7.44 -1.88
C CYS A 183 5.99 -8.66 -0.97
N SER A 184 5.59 -9.81 -1.55
CA SER A 184 5.16 -11.01 -0.81
C SER A 184 6.22 -11.61 0.13
N ALA A 185 7.51 -11.28 -0.05
CA ALA A 185 8.60 -11.73 0.81
C ALA A 185 8.96 -10.75 1.95
N LEU A 186 8.33 -9.58 2.01
CA LEU A 186 8.59 -8.55 3.01
C LEU A 186 8.08 -9.03 4.38
N LYS A 187 8.99 -9.16 5.35
CA LYS A 187 8.67 -9.73 6.68
C LYS A 187 8.33 -8.71 7.75
N SER A 188 8.89 -7.51 7.63
CA SER A 188 8.81 -6.47 8.66
C SER A 188 8.91 -5.10 8.03
N ILE A 189 8.23 -4.13 8.65
CA ILE A 189 8.33 -2.71 8.34
C ILE A 189 9.23 -2.05 9.42
N PRO A 190 10.15 -1.15 9.07
CA PRO A 190 10.90 -0.39 10.07
C PRO A 190 10.03 0.71 10.71
N GLU A 191 10.21 0.96 12.01
CA GLU A 191 9.34 1.85 12.82
C GLU A 191 9.20 3.29 12.29
N ASN A 192 10.28 3.87 11.77
CA ASN A 192 10.32 5.29 11.37
C ASN A 192 10.26 5.52 9.86
N LEU A 193 9.70 4.56 9.09
CA LEU A 193 9.72 4.61 7.62
C LEU A 193 9.14 5.91 7.03
N PHE A 194 8.07 6.43 7.63
CA PHE A 194 7.34 7.62 7.15
C PHE A 194 7.49 8.85 8.06
N ALA A 195 8.46 8.83 8.97
CA ALA A 195 8.59 9.85 10.03
C ALA A 195 8.85 11.27 9.51
N ASN A 196 9.37 11.40 8.29
CA ASN A 196 9.75 12.69 7.69
C ASN A 196 8.82 13.13 6.54
N ASN A 197 7.64 12.51 6.43
CA ASN A 197 6.70 12.76 5.32
C ASN A 197 5.36 13.34 5.85
N PRO A 198 5.36 14.55 6.46
CA PRO A 198 4.18 15.06 7.16
C PRO A 198 3.00 15.40 6.25
N LYS A 199 3.24 15.56 4.94
CA LYS A 199 2.25 15.93 3.93
C LYS A 199 1.53 14.75 3.27
N VAL A 200 1.79 13.52 3.74
CA VAL A 200 1.15 12.34 3.17
C VAL A 200 -0.34 12.38 3.44
N THR A 201 -1.14 12.24 2.39
CA THR A 201 -2.60 12.24 2.47
C THR A 201 -3.19 10.83 2.35
N THR A 202 -2.46 9.87 1.80
CA THR A 202 -2.97 8.50 1.62
C THR A 202 -1.86 7.43 1.71
N PHE A 203 -2.22 6.32 2.35
CA PHE A 203 -1.45 5.06 2.38
C PHE A 203 -2.18 3.93 1.66
N GLN A 204 -3.01 4.26 0.66
CA GLN A 204 -3.85 3.30 -0.02
C GLN A 204 -3.03 2.12 -0.56
N GLY A 205 -3.28 0.92 -0.05
CA GLY A 205 -2.65 -0.32 -0.50
C GLY A 205 -1.13 -0.39 -0.33
N THR A 206 -0.50 0.50 0.46
CA THR A 206 0.97 0.61 0.56
C THR A 206 1.65 -0.74 0.83
N PHE A 207 1.10 -1.56 1.73
CA PHE A 207 1.60 -2.89 2.07
C PHE A 207 0.64 -4.02 1.68
N SER A 208 -0.34 -3.75 0.80
CA SER A 208 -1.31 -4.76 0.40
C SER A 208 -0.62 -5.99 -0.22
N ALA A 209 -1.09 -7.18 0.14
CA ALA A 209 -0.60 -8.50 -0.26
C ALA A 209 0.91 -8.70 0.01
N CYS A 210 1.42 -8.12 1.09
CA CYS A 210 2.70 -8.51 1.68
C CYS A 210 2.48 -9.78 2.53
N ASP A 211 2.33 -10.93 1.86
CA ASP A 211 1.91 -12.19 2.49
C ASP A 211 2.77 -12.63 3.69
N ALA A 212 4.07 -12.33 3.68
CA ALA A 212 5.01 -12.67 4.75
C ALA A 212 5.08 -11.64 5.90
N LEU A 213 4.36 -10.52 5.82
CA LEU A 213 4.39 -9.46 6.83
C LEU A 213 3.69 -9.93 8.10
N ALA A 214 4.45 -10.13 9.17
CA ALA A 214 3.94 -10.72 10.41
C ALA A 214 3.63 -9.70 11.52
N ALA A 215 4.19 -8.49 11.43
CA ALA A 215 4.05 -7.45 12.44
C ALA A 215 4.11 -6.04 11.83
N ILE A 216 3.42 -5.10 12.48
CA ILE A 216 3.42 -3.66 12.16
C ILE A 216 4.08 -2.92 13.33
N PRO A 217 4.98 -1.95 13.09
CA PRO A 217 5.50 -1.08 14.13
C PRO A 217 4.43 -0.16 14.71
N GLU A 218 4.47 0.07 16.02
CA GLU A 218 3.47 0.89 16.72
C GLU A 218 3.37 2.33 16.18
N ASN A 219 4.50 2.97 15.90
CA ASN A 219 4.55 4.38 15.52
C ASN A 219 4.62 4.62 14.00
N LEU A 220 4.23 3.64 13.17
CA LEU A 220 4.44 3.68 11.72
C LEU A 220 3.85 4.94 11.05
N PHE A 221 2.68 5.40 11.51
CA PHE A 221 1.96 6.56 10.95
C PHE A 221 1.94 7.78 11.87
N ALA A 222 2.78 7.80 12.92
CA ALA A 222 2.72 8.81 13.99
C ALA A 222 2.99 10.25 13.52
N ASN A 223 3.66 10.42 12.37
CA ASN A 223 4.08 11.72 11.85
C ASN A 223 3.31 12.15 10.59
N ASN A 224 2.16 11.52 10.31
CA ASN A 224 1.38 11.77 9.08
C ASN A 224 -0.03 12.29 9.42
N PRO A 225 -0.17 13.50 9.99
CA PRO A 225 -1.46 14.00 10.49
C PRO A 225 -2.46 14.35 9.37
N GLU A 226 -1.99 14.53 8.14
CA GLU A 226 -2.80 14.90 6.97
C GLU A 226 -3.42 13.70 6.25
N VAL A 227 -3.19 12.46 6.74
CA VAL A 227 -3.75 11.24 6.12
C VAL A 227 -5.26 11.22 6.23
N THR A 228 -5.92 11.03 5.09
CA THR A 228 -7.37 10.94 4.97
C THR A 228 -7.87 9.50 4.83
N ASP A 229 -7.03 8.55 4.45
CA ASP A 229 -7.44 7.17 4.24
C ASP A 229 -6.31 6.13 4.43
N PHE A 230 -6.74 4.93 4.85
CA PHE A 230 -5.91 3.72 4.95
C PHE A 230 -6.47 2.59 4.07
N ILE A 231 -7.11 2.94 2.95
CA ILE A 231 -7.82 1.97 2.11
C ILE A 231 -6.87 0.84 1.70
N HIS A 232 -7.22 -0.40 2.04
CA HIS A 232 -6.44 -1.59 1.72
C HIS A 232 -4.97 -1.58 2.21
N THR A 233 -4.54 -0.71 3.12
CA THR A 233 -3.12 -0.53 3.46
C THR A 233 -2.43 -1.85 3.82
N PHE A 234 -3.09 -2.75 4.55
CA PHE A 234 -2.61 -4.08 4.91
C PHE A 234 -3.47 -5.22 4.32
N TYR A 235 -4.31 -4.93 3.32
CA TYR A 235 -5.17 -5.93 2.66
C TYR A 235 -4.36 -7.15 2.26
N GLY A 236 -4.76 -8.35 2.66
CA GLY A 236 -4.13 -9.61 2.29
C GLY A 236 -2.79 -9.88 2.97
N CYS A 237 -2.40 -9.14 4.00
CA CYS A 237 -1.23 -9.49 4.83
C CYS A 237 -1.54 -10.73 5.68
N SER A 238 -1.53 -11.89 5.02
CA SER A 238 -2.08 -13.14 5.57
C SER A 238 -1.31 -13.70 6.78
N ALA A 239 -0.03 -13.33 6.96
CA ALA A 239 0.77 -13.69 8.12
C ALA A 239 0.67 -12.70 9.32
N LEU A 240 -0.06 -11.59 9.18
CA LEU A 240 -0.18 -10.58 10.24
C LEU A 240 -0.97 -11.15 11.42
N THR A 241 -0.38 -11.16 12.61
CA THR A 241 -0.96 -11.83 13.80
C THR A 241 -1.61 -10.88 14.80
N ALA A 242 -1.15 -9.63 14.85
CA ALA A 242 -1.59 -8.59 15.77
C ALA A 242 -1.47 -7.19 15.15
N ILE A 243 -2.26 -6.25 15.67
CA ILE A 243 -2.23 -4.83 15.29
C ILE A 243 -1.76 -4.04 16.52
N PRO A 244 -0.83 -3.07 16.38
CA PRO A 244 -0.48 -2.18 17.49
C PRO A 244 -1.65 -1.30 17.92
N GLU A 245 -1.83 -1.12 19.23
CA GLU A 245 -2.96 -0.37 19.79
C GLU A 245 -3.02 1.08 19.27
N ASN A 246 -1.87 1.75 19.18
CA ASN A 246 -1.77 3.17 18.82
C ASN A 246 -1.50 3.43 17.33
N LEU A 247 -1.69 2.44 16.45
CA LEU A 247 -1.29 2.52 15.05
C LEU A 247 -1.84 3.76 14.31
N PHE A 248 -3.07 4.16 14.62
CA PHE A 248 -3.76 5.29 13.98
C PHE A 248 -3.98 6.50 14.90
N ALA A 249 -3.29 6.55 16.05
CA ALA A 249 -3.54 7.53 17.10
C ALA A 249 -3.27 8.99 16.68
N ASN A 250 -2.44 9.19 15.65
CA ASN A 250 -2.00 10.52 15.19
C ASN A 250 -2.62 10.92 13.84
N ASN A 251 -3.67 10.23 13.38
CA ASN A 251 -4.29 10.45 12.07
C ASN A 251 -5.76 10.93 12.21
N PRO A 252 -6.01 12.11 12.80
CA PRO A 252 -7.37 12.56 13.12
C PRO A 252 -8.23 12.88 11.89
N ALA A 253 -7.60 13.10 10.73
CA ALA A 253 -8.28 13.46 9.47
C ALA A 253 -8.80 12.25 8.67
N VAL A 254 -8.58 11.02 9.16
CA VAL A 254 -8.99 9.80 8.46
C VAL A 254 -10.51 9.71 8.36
N THR A 255 -11.00 9.51 7.13
CA THR A 255 -12.42 9.35 6.83
C THR A 255 -12.80 7.91 6.51
N THR A 256 -11.85 7.04 6.16
CA THR A 256 -12.14 5.65 5.81
C THR A 256 -11.00 4.68 6.14
N PHE A 257 -11.40 3.50 6.61
CA PHE A 257 -10.54 2.33 6.84
C PHE A 257 -10.92 1.16 5.92
N ASP A 258 -11.49 1.44 4.75
CA ASP A 258 -12.07 0.40 3.90
C ASP A 258 -11.03 -0.67 3.51
N GLY A 259 -11.36 -1.92 3.81
CA GLY A 259 -10.51 -3.07 3.52
C GLY A 259 -9.11 -3.05 4.16
N THR A 260 -8.85 -2.22 5.16
CA THR A 260 -7.48 -2.00 5.73
C THR A 260 -6.80 -3.30 6.14
N PHE A 261 -7.52 -4.20 6.84
CA PHE A 261 -7.04 -5.50 7.33
C PHE A 261 -7.79 -6.68 6.70
N SER A 262 -8.52 -6.43 5.62
CA SER A 262 -9.20 -7.45 4.83
C SER A 262 -8.23 -8.57 4.46
N GLY A 263 -8.58 -9.82 4.72
CA GLY A 263 -7.77 -10.97 4.38
C GLY A 263 -6.52 -11.15 5.24
N CYS A 264 -6.41 -10.47 6.39
CA CYS A 264 -5.40 -10.75 7.41
C CYS A 264 -5.75 -12.05 8.17
N LYS A 265 -5.61 -13.19 7.48
CA LYS A 265 -6.10 -14.50 7.93
C LYS A 265 -5.54 -14.99 9.26
N ALA A 266 -4.34 -14.56 9.64
CA ALA A 266 -3.70 -14.94 10.91
C ALA A 266 -3.99 -13.97 12.07
N LEU A 267 -4.76 -12.90 11.85
CA LEU A 267 -5.05 -11.89 12.86
C LEU A 267 -5.94 -12.50 13.95
N THR A 268 -5.47 -12.47 15.21
CA THR A 268 -6.15 -13.13 16.34
C THR A 268 -6.98 -12.19 17.21
N GLU A 269 -6.59 -10.92 17.26
CA GLU A 269 -7.19 -9.90 18.12
C GLU A 269 -7.16 -8.52 17.45
N ILE A 270 -8.09 -7.68 17.86
CA ILE A 270 -8.15 -6.25 17.51
C ILE A 270 -7.93 -5.47 18.81
N PRO A 271 -7.04 -4.46 18.84
CA PRO A 271 -6.91 -3.58 20.00
C PRO A 271 -8.18 -2.77 20.24
N GLU A 272 -8.58 -2.61 21.51
CA GLU A 272 -9.80 -1.89 21.88
C GLU A 272 -9.80 -0.43 21.40
N ASN A 273 -8.66 0.24 21.46
CA ASN A 273 -8.52 1.66 21.14
C ASN A 273 -8.04 1.95 19.71
N LEU A 274 -8.05 0.95 18.81
CA LEU A 274 -7.46 1.06 17.47
C LEU A 274 -7.96 2.28 16.67
N PHE A 275 -9.25 2.62 16.79
CA PHE A 275 -9.89 3.74 16.07
C PHE A 275 -10.29 4.91 16.98
N ALA A 276 -9.77 4.95 18.21
CA ALA A 276 -10.21 5.90 19.23
C ALA A 276 -9.94 7.38 18.88
N ASN A 277 -8.96 7.64 18.00
CA ASN A 277 -8.52 8.99 17.64
C ASN A 277 -8.95 9.42 16.22
N ASN A 278 -9.90 8.71 15.61
CA ASN A 278 -10.33 8.96 14.22
C ASN A 278 -11.81 9.39 14.16
N PRO A 279 -12.18 10.57 14.69
CA PRO A 279 -13.58 10.99 14.81
C PRO A 279 -14.26 11.29 13.46
N GLU A 280 -13.48 11.48 12.40
CA GLU A 280 -13.94 11.83 11.06
C GLU A 280 -14.32 10.62 10.20
N VAL A 281 -14.15 9.39 10.71
CA VAL A 281 -14.44 8.18 9.95
C VAL A 281 -15.92 8.08 9.59
N ILE A 282 -16.17 7.88 8.30
CA ILE A 282 -17.50 7.66 7.71
C ILE A 282 -17.71 6.20 7.28
N SER A 283 -16.64 5.44 7.04
CA SER A 283 -16.73 4.07 6.51
C SER A 283 -15.70 3.11 7.13
N PHE A 284 -16.19 1.91 7.46
CA PHE A 284 -15.42 0.72 7.84
C PHE A 284 -15.73 -0.46 6.90
N ASN A 285 -16.07 -0.17 5.63
CA ASN A 285 -16.43 -1.19 4.66
C ASN A 285 -15.32 -2.24 4.55
N ALA A 286 -15.67 -3.51 4.69
CA ALA A 286 -14.76 -4.65 4.56
C ALA A 286 -13.48 -4.58 5.42
N THR A 287 -13.40 -3.77 6.48
CA THR A 287 -12.13 -3.51 7.20
C THR A 287 -11.46 -4.79 7.72
N PHE A 288 -12.23 -5.78 8.19
CA PHE A 288 -11.74 -7.06 8.72
C PHE A 288 -12.32 -8.29 8.00
N ILE A 289 -12.83 -8.15 6.76
CA ILE A 289 -13.34 -9.29 5.98
C ILE A 289 -12.31 -10.43 5.92
N ILE A 290 -12.74 -11.68 6.10
CA ILE A 290 -11.91 -12.90 6.00
C ILE A 290 -10.72 -12.89 7.00
N CYS A 291 -10.88 -12.26 8.17
CA CYS A 291 -9.95 -12.42 9.30
C CYS A 291 -10.20 -13.78 10.01
N LEU A 292 -9.74 -14.85 9.36
CA LEU A 292 -10.07 -16.23 9.70
C LEU A 292 -9.70 -16.67 11.13
N ALA A 293 -8.73 -16.02 11.78
CA ALA A 293 -8.30 -16.37 13.13
C ALA A 293 -8.91 -15.47 14.24
N LEU A 294 -9.71 -14.46 13.86
CA LEU A 294 -10.27 -13.49 14.79
C LEU A 294 -11.39 -14.14 15.62
N THR A 295 -11.27 -14.10 16.95
CA THR A 295 -12.21 -14.80 17.85
C THR A 295 -13.16 -13.90 18.63
N ALA A 296 -12.82 -12.61 18.76
CA ALA A 296 -13.60 -11.64 19.53
C ALA A 296 -13.44 -10.22 18.96
N ILE A 297 -14.44 -9.39 19.19
CA ILE A 297 -14.42 -7.95 18.92
C ILE A 297 -14.34 -7.21 20.27
N PRO A 298 -13.49 -6.19 20.43
CA PRO A 298 -13.47 -5.35 21.63
C PRO A 298 -14.77 -4.54 21.80
N ASN A 299 -15.20 -4.34 23.04
CA ASN A 299 -16.47 -3.67 23.34
C ASN A 299 -16.58 -2.25 22.76
N ASN A 300 -15.48 -1.48 22.80
CA ASN A 300 -15.46 -0.06 22.47
C ASN A 300 -14.82 0.26 21.12
N LEU A 301 -14.67 -0.74 20.23
CA LEU A 301 -13.91 -0.60 18.98
C LEU A 301 -14.33 0.60 18.13
N PHE A 302 -15.64 0.89 18.04
CA PHE A 302 -16.19 1.99 17.22
C PHE A 302 -16.77 3.15 18.05
N ALA A 303 -16.51 3.17 19.36
CA ALA A 303 -17.16 4.11 20.29
C ALA A 303 -16.85 5.58 19.98
N ASN A 304 -15.73 5.88 19.34
CA ASN A 304 -15.26 7.24 19.03
C ASN A 304 -15.51 7.66 17.58
N ASN A 305 -16.29 6.90 16.81
CA ASN A 305 -16.54 7.15 15.38
C ASN A 305 -18.03 7.46 15.11
N PRO A 306 -18.59 8.56 15.66
CA PRO A 306 -20.04 8.85 15.58
C PRO A 306 -20.53 9.25 14.18
N LYS A 307 -19.61 9.47 13.23
CA LYS A 307 -19.91 9.88 11.85
C LYS A 307 -20.07 8.70 10.89
N VAL A 308 -19.81 7.48 11.33
CA VAL A 308 -19.88 6.28 10.48
C VAL A 308 -21.29 6.11 9.91
N THR A 309 -21.35 5.92 8.59
CA THR A 309 -22.55 5.60 7.84
C THR A 309 -22.53 4.18 7.28
N ASP A 310 -21.35 3.56 7.18
CA ASP A 310 -21.14 2.28 6.48
C ASP A 310 -20.29 1.29 7.27
N PHE A 311 -20.89 0.13 7.60
CA PHE A 311 -20.25 -1.06 8.16
C PHE A 311 -20.40 -2.29 7.26
N SER A 312 -20.62 -2.10 5.96
CA SER A 312 -20.85 -3.23 5.05
C SER A 312 -19.63 -4.15 5.04
N GLU A 313 -19.85 -5.46 5.08
CA GLU A 313 -18.81 -6.49 5.01
C GLU A 313 -17.72 -6.41 6.11
N THR A 314 -17.84 -5.54 7.13
CA THR A 314 -16.74 -5.22 8.06
C THR A 314 -16.12 -6.46 8.70
N PHE A 315 -16.92 -7.46 9.07
CA PHE A 315 -16.47 -8.74 9.62
C PHE A 315 -16.91 -9.94 8.76
N GLU A 316 -17.29 -9.74 7.49
CA GLU A 316 -17.71 -10.83 6.62
C GLU A 316 -16.65 -11.95 6.60
N GLY A 317 -17.08 -13.21 6.67
CA GLY A 317 -16.22 -14.38 6.61
C GLY A 317 -15.31 -14.57 7.83
N CYS A 318 -15.53 -13.84 8.93
CA CYS A 318 -14.85 -14.08 10.22
C CYS A 318 -15.45 -15.31 10.93
N TRP A 319 -15.38 -16.46 10.29
CA TRP A 319 -15.93 -17.76 10.74
C TRP A 319 -15.51 -18.21 12.15
N ALA A 320 -14.40 -17.70 12.73
CA ALA A 320 -13.96 -18.03 14.09
C ALA A 320 -14.51 -17.08 15.18
N LEU A 321 -15.23 -16.02 14.80
CA LEU A 321 -15.78 -15.03 15.71
C LEU A 321 -16.93 -15.63 16.52
N LYS A 322 -16.85 -15.56 17.86
CA LYS A 322 -17.76 -16.30 18.76
C LYS A 322 -18.94 -15.50 19.28
N SER A 323 -18.78 -14.19 19.40
CA SER A 323 -19.77 -13.29 19.99
C SER A 323 -19.51 -11.86 19.52
N ILE A 324 -20.58 -11.07 19.47
CA ILE A 324 -20.51 -9.63 19.19
C ILE A 324 -20.81 -8.89 20.50
N PRO A 325 -20.02 -7.86 20.89
CA PRO A 325 -20.38 -7.00 22.01
C PRO A 325 -21.75 -6.35 21.79
N SER A 326 -22.62 -6.41 22.80
CA SER A 326 -23.95 -5.80 22.72
C SER A 326 -23.89 -4.32 22.35
N SER A 327 -22.97 -3.57 22.97
CA SER A 327 -22.78 -2.12 22.79
C SER A 327 -21.95 -1.72 21.58
N LEU A 328 -21.55 -2.65 20.69
CA LEU A 328 -20.56 -2.40 19.63
C LEU A 328 -20.89 -1.17 18.76
N PHE A 329 -22.19 -0.94 18.50
CA PHE A 329 -22.69 0.13 17.63
C PHE A 329 -23.47 1.22 18.38
N ASP A 330 -23.28 1.37 19.70
CA ASP A 330 -24.06 2.32 20.51
C ASP A 330 -23.85 3.77 20.09
N ASN A 331 -22.63 4.17 19.73
CA ASN A 331 -22.37 5.57 19.33
C ASN A 331 -22.55 5.82 17.83
N ASN A 332 -22.77 4.77 17.03
CA ASN A 332 -22.91 4.85 15.57
C ASN A 332 -24.40 4.94 15.19
N ARG A 333 -25.03 6.06 15.56
CA ARG A 333 -26.46 6.33 15.35
C ARG A 333 -26.84 6.69 13.91
N LYS A 334 -25.85 7.00 13.07
CA LYS A 334 -26.02 7.49 11.68
C LYS A 334 -25.80 6.41 10.62
N VAL A 335 -25.63 5.15 11.04
CA VAL A 335 -25.34 4.05 10.11
C VAL A 335 -26.54 3.78 9.22
N THR A 336 -26.32 3.84 7.91
CA THR A 336 -27.29 3.50 6.88
C THR A 336 -27.02 2.14 6.26
N SER A 337 -25.80 1.60 6.40
CA SER A 337 -25.41 0.31 5.84
C SER A 337 -24.83 -0.67 6.85
N PHE A 338 -25.43 -1.85 6.93
CA PHE A 338 -24.99 -3.06 7.65
C PHE A 338 -24.96 -4.29 6.72
N SER A 339 -24.95 -4.09 5.40
CA SER A 339 -24.99 -5.18 4.42
C SER A 339 -23.83 -6.14 4.64
N GLU A 340 -24.12 -7.43 4.78
CA GLU A 340 -23.13 -8.49 4.93
C GLU A 340 -22.15 -8.31 6.13
N THR A 341 -22.42 -7.41 7.09
CA THR A 341 -21.45 -7.05 8.15
C THR A 341 -20.90 -8.26 8.90
N PHE A 342 -21.73 -9.27 9.19
CA PHE A 342 -21.36 -10.52 9.85
C PHE A 342 -21.67 -11.75 8.98
N ARG A 343 -21.84 -11.58 7.66
CA ARG A 343 -22.09 -12.68 6.74
C ARG A 343 -21.01 -13.74 6.85
N GLY A 344 -21.38 -15.02 6.93
CA GLY A 344 -20.44 -16.13 7.02
C GLY A 344 -19.70 -16.24 8.37
N CYS A 345 -20.12 -15.52 9.41
CA CYS A 345 -19.58 -15.65 10.76
C CYS A 345 -20.22 -16.87 11.48
N THR A 346 -19.95 -18.07 10.96
CA THR A 346 -20.63 -19.32 11.34
C THR A 346 -20.42 -19.78 12.79
N SER A 347 -19.45 -19.23 13.53
CA SER A 347 -19.25 -19.53 14.97
C SER A 347 -19.97 -18.55 15.91
N LEU A 348 -20.73 -17.58 15.38
CA LEU A 348 -21.42 -16.60 16.21
C LEU A 348 -22.49 -17.25 17.07
N THR A 349 -22.39 -16.97 18.36
CA THR A 349 -23.38 -17.33 19.37
C THR A 349 -23.72 -16.09 20.20
N GLY A 350 -24.80 -16.18 20.96
CA GLY A 350 -25.24 -15.05 21.79
C GLY A 350 -26.28 -14.18 21.10
N GLU A 351 -26.44 -12.95 21.58
CA GLU A 351 -27.48 -12.03 21.15
C GLU A 351 -26.88 -10.98 20.20
N SER A 352 -27.62 -10.54 19.18
CA SER A 352 -27.16 -9.50 18.26
C SER A 352 -26.94 -8.15 18.99
N PRO A 353 -26.13 -7.25 18.41
CA PRO A 353 -25.88 -5.93 19.00
C PRO A 353 -27.16 -5.13 19.17
N TYR A 354 -27.27 -4.43 20.31
CA TYR A 354 -28.42 -3.61 20.64
C TYR A 354 -28.01 -2.36 21.40
N THR A 355 -28.89 -1.38 21.40
CA THR A 355 -28.80 -0.19 22.23
C THR A 355 -29.93 -0.13 23.22
N MET A 356 -29.65 0.33 24.44
CA MET A 356 -30.70 0.68 25.41
C MET A 356 -31.33 2.05 25.12
N ILE A 357 -32.64 2.09 24.85
CA ILE A 357 -33.47 3.31 24.75
C ILE A 357 -34.60 3.20 25.77
N GLU A 358 -34.61 4.06 26.79
CA GLU A 358 -35.66 4.08 27.83
C GLU A 358 -35.98 2.67 28.40
N ASP A 359 -34.93 1.92 28.77
CA ASP A 359 -34.96 0.53 29.26
C ASP A 359 -35.35 -0.55 28.23
N GLN A 360 -35.53 -0.21 26.97
CA GLN A 360 -35.77 -1.15 25.88
C GLN A 360 -34.48 -1.45 25.11
N LYS A 361 -34.26 -2.73 24.78
CA LYS A 361 -33.22 -3.12 23.83
C LYS A 361 -33.73 -2.82 22.42
N VAL A 362 -32.91 -2.13 21.64
CA VAL A 362 -33.15 -1.82 20.22
C VAL A 362 -32.03 -2.45 19.41
N HIS A 363 -32.31 -3.59 18.79
CA HIS A 363 -31.39 -4.31 17.92
C HIS A 363 -31.20 -3.59 16.58
N LEU A 364 -30.18 -3.97 15.80
CA LEU A 364 -29.87 -3.32 14.52
C LEU A 364 -31.08 -3.28 13.56
N TYR A 365 -31.79 -4.40 13.44
CA TYR A 365 -32.98 -4.55 12.60
C TYR A 365 -34.23 -3.83 13.13
N GLU A 366 -34.19 -3.30 14.35
CA GLU A 366 -35.31 -2.55 14.95
C GLU A 366 -35.12 -1.03 14.84
N ARG A 367 -33.92 -0.56 14.48
CA ARG A 367 -33.57 0.87 14.46
C ARG A 367 -34.48 1.72 13.56
N VAL A 368 -35.05 1.15 12.51
CA VAL A 368 -36.06 1.80 11.65
C VAL A 368 -37.28 2.31 12.42
N ASN A 369 -37.62 1.66 13.55
CA ASN A 369 -38.76 2.03 14.39
C ASN A 369 -38.45 3.13 15.41
N TYR A 370 -37.20 3.59 15.47
CA TYR A 370 -36.71 4.61 16.43
C TYR A 370 -36.07 5.81 15.71
N PRO A 371 -36.80 6.52 14.83
CA PRO A 371 -36.26 7.59 13.98
C PRO A 371 -35.75 8.81 14.76
N ASP A 372 -36.21 9.02 16.00
CA ASP A 372 -35.71 10.09 16.88
C ASP A 372 -34.30 9.79 17.43
N HIS A 373 -33.88 8.52 17.39
CA HIS A 373 -32.59 8.06 17.92
C HIS A 373 -31.61 7.62 16.84
N PHE A 374 -32.10 7.11 15.70
CA PHE A 374 -31.28 6.51 14.66
C PHE A 374 -31.64 7.04 13.27
N THR A 375 -30.63 7.11 12.40
CA THR A 375 -30.86 7.13 10.95
C THR A 375 -31.33 5.74 10.51
N GLU A 376 -32.32 5.69 9.63
CA GLU A 376 -32.86 4.44 9.09
C GLU A 376 -31.78 3.66 8.32
N PRO A 377 -31.51 2.40 8.69
CA PRO A 377 -30.73 1.49 7.86
C PRO A 377 -31.47 1.19 6.55
N ILE A 378 -30.81 1.38 5.40
CA ILE A 378 -31.39 1.18 4.06
C ILE A 378 -30.67 0.10 3.25
N VAL A 379 -29.47 -0.32 3.67
CA VAL A 379 -28.68 -1.37 3.02
C VAL A 379 -28.21 -2.34 4.10
N PHE A 380 -28.94 -3.44 4.30
CA PHE A 380 -28.73 -4.34 5.45
C PHE A 380 -28.81 -5.83 5.08
N TRP A 381 -28.86 -6.11 3.79
CA TRP A 381 -29.03 -7.45 3.24
C TRP A 381 -27.96 -8.39 3.78
N ASP A 382 -28.34 -9.62 4.12
CA ASP A 382 -27.41 -10.69 4.50
C ASP A 382 -26.50 -10.38 5.71
N CYS A 383 -26.84 -9.39 6.53
CA CYS A 383 -26.02 -8.96 7.67
C CYS A 383 -25.60 -10.13 8.57
N PHE A 384 -26.50 -11.07 8.83
CA PHE A 384 -26.28 -12.27 9.63
C PHE A 384 -26.35 -13.57 8.82
N TYR A 385 -26.26 -13.52 7.50
CA TYR A 385 -26.30 -14.72 6.65
C TYR A 385 -25.28 -15.75 7.12
N ASP A 386 -25.69 -17.02 7.22
CA ASP A 386 -24.92 -18.16 7.78
C ASP A 386 -24.54 -18.06 9.28
N SER A 387 -25.10 -17.11 10.06
CA SER A 387 -24.89 -16.98 11.52
C SER A 387 -26.01 -17.64 12.36
N THR A 388 -26.38 -18.87 12.02
CA THR A 388 -27.62 -19.53 12.49
C THR A 388 -27.69 -19.86 13.98
N ASP A 389 -26.56 -19.86 14.70
CA ASP A 389 -26.47 -20.23 16.12
C ASP A 389 -26.68 -19.04 17.09
N MET A 390 -26.99 -17.84 16.57
CA MET A 390 -27.36 -16.69 17.40
C MET A 390 -28.72 -16.90 18.09
N ARG A 391 -28.84 -16.48 19.35
CA ARG A 391 -30.05 -16.65 20.20
C ARG A 391 -31.28 -15.96 19.63
N ASP A 392 -31.06 -14.84 18.96
CA ASP A 392 -32.08 -13.98 18.36
C ASP A 392 -32.16 -14.12 16.83
N TYR A 393 -31.50 -15.13 16.25
CA TYR A 393 -31.50 -15.36 14.80
C TYR A 393 -32.91 -15.50 14.23
N ILE A 394 -33.80 -16.22 14.92
CA ILE A 394 -35.17 -16.45 14.45
C ILE A 394 -36.00 -15.14 14.47
N GLN A 395 -35.63 -14.19 15.33
CA GLN A 395 -36.30 -12.91 15.52
C GLN A 395 -35.87 -11.88 14.47
N ALA A 396 -34.67 -12.00 13.90
CA ALA A 396 -34.21 -11.11 12.83
C ALA A 396 -35.08 -11.29 11.55
N PRO A 397 -35.40 -10.21 10.82
CA PRO A 397 -36.14 -10.29 9.55
C PRO A 397 -35.39 -11.11 8.49
N ASP A 398 -36.11 -11.67 7.53
CA ASP A 398 -35.52 -12.56 6.50
C ASP A 398 -34.45 -11.84 5.66
N ASP A 399 -34.71 -10.60 5.23
CA ASP A 399 -33.73 -9.77 4.50
C ASP A 399 -32.41 -9.53 5.28
N TRP A 400 -32.37 -9.72 6.60
CA TRP A 400 -31.14 -9.62 7.41
C TRP A 400 -30.37 -10.95 7.49
N LYS A 401 -30.96 -12.05 7.01
CA LYS A 401 -30.48 -13.43 7.20
C LYS A 401 -30.36 -14.24 5.89
N GLU A 402 -31.10 -13.91 4.84
CA GLU A 402 -31.31 -14.74 3.64
C GLU A 402 -31.30 -13.98 2.30
#